data_AF-A0A8C4UD63-F1
#
_entry.id   AF-A0A8C4UD63-F1
#
_cell.length_a   1.000
_cell.length_b   1.000
_cell.length_c   1.000
_cell.angle_alpha   90.00
_cell.angle_beta   90.00
_cell.angle_gamma   90.00
#
_symmetry.space_group_name_H-M   'P 1'
#
loop_
_entity.id
_entity.type
_entity.pdbx_description
1 polymer ?
#
loop_
_entity_poly.entity_id
_entity_poly.type
_entity_poly.pdbx_seq_one_letter_code
_entity_poly.pdbx_strand_id
1 'polypeptide(L)'
;MEAGEGRPEVAATLRALNGALGRPAALWVKESGARNLRHRDFLAPRAALSAAFPGGQVPADVVAGVTSLRGPGVLPVRGCGHTPAGLAVQVRRPEAFRRLLGPPPGPAPAPAAQGGVVVLHCPALRGPAALRLRHLRPLLLADHLAQLLRTQG
;
A
#
# COMPACT_ATOMS: atom_id res chain seq x y z
N MET A 1 -2.50 2.25 27.04
CA MET A 1 -1.85 1.26 26.15
C MET A 1 -1.28 2.03 24.98
N GLU A 2 0.04 2.25 24.94
CA GLU A 2 0.67 2.83 23.76
C GLU A 2 0.52 1.85 22.60
N ALA A 3 -0.10 2.30 21.51
CA ALA A 3 -0.14 1.53 20.28
C ALA A 3 1.30 1.43 19.77
N GLY A 4 1.91 0.25 19.92
CA GLY A 4 3.29 0.01 19.50
C GLY A 4 3.51 0.48 18.06
N GLU A 5 4.54 1.30 17.85
CA GLU A 5 4.93 1.77 16.53
C GLU A 5 5.42 0.58 15.69
N GLY A 6 4.51 0.02 14.89
CA GLY A 6 4.85 -1.00 13.91
C GLY A 6 5.82 -0.46 12.84
N ARG A 7 6.65 -1.34 12.27
CA ARG A 7 7.52 -1.00 11.14
C ARG A 7 6.67 -0.39 10.01
N PRO A 8 7.07 0.74 9.41
CA PRO A 8 6.24 1.41 8.41
C PRO A 8 6.03 0.55 7.17
N GLU A 9 4.80 0.52 6.68
CA GLU A 9 4.38 -0.22 5.51
C GLU A 9 3.57 0.67 4.55
N VAL A 10 3.89 0.58 3.26
CA VAL A 10 3.15 1.30 2.21
C VAL A 10 1.70 0.84 2.16
N ALA A 11 1.46 -0.48 2.28
CA ALA A 11 0.11 -1.05 2.24
C ALA A 11 -0.75 -0.59 3.43
N ALA A 12 -0.20 -0.58 4.64
CA ALA A 12 -0.89 -0.06 5.83
C ALA A 12 -1.24 1.43 5.66
N THR A 13 -0.30 2.22 5.13
CA THR A 13 -0.51 3.64 4.86
C THR A 13 -1.62 3.86 3.81
N LEU A 14 -1.61 3.11 2.71
CA LEU A 14 -2.66 3.19 1.68
C LEU A 14 -4.04 2.80 2.23
N ARG A 15 -4.13 1.76 3.07
CA ARG A 15 -5.39 1.40 3.75
C ARG A 15 -5.89 2.53 4.63
N ALA A 16 -5.02 3.11 5.47
CA ALA A 16 -5.38 4.22 6.34
C ALA A 16 -5.81 5.47 5.56
N LEU A 17 -5.09 5.82 4.48
CA LEU A 17 -5.42 6.93 3.59
C LEU A 17 -6.77 6.74 2.91
N ASN A 18 -7.08 5.55 2.41
CA ASN A 18 -8.39 5.25 1.83
C ASN A 18 -9.50 5.21 2.88
N GLY A 19 -9.22 4.73 4.09
CA GLY A 19 -10.15 4.78 5.22
C GLY A 19 -10.52 6.22 5.60
N ALA A 20 -9.55 7.14 5.61
CA ALA A 20 -9.77 8.55 5.89
C ALA A 20 -10.65 9.26 4.83
N LEU A 21 -10.75 8.71 3.61
CA LEU A 21 -11.68 9.23 2.60
C LEU A 21 -13.13 8.83 2.88
N GLY A 22 -13.38 7.82 3.72
CA GLY A 22 -14.73 7.32 4.01
C GLY A 22 -15.44 6.69 2.80
N ARG A 23 -14.70 6.27 1.77
CA ARG A 23 -15.26 5.75 0.51
C ARG A 23 -14.68 4.37 0.16
N PRO A 24 -15.44 3.53 -0.56
CA PRO A 24 -15.01 2.18 -0.90
C PRO A 24 -13.93 2.10 -1.99
N ALA A 25 -13.71 3.18 -2.76
CA ALA A 25 -12.76 3.19 -3.87
C ALA A 25 -11.34 3.56 -3.40
N ALA A 26 -10.34 2.79 -3.83
CA ALA A 26 -8.94 3.10 -3.61
C ALA A 26 -8.50 4.26 -4.51
N LEU A 27 -8.43 5.48 -3.97
CA LEU A 27 -8.07 6.68 -4.75
C LEU A 27 -6.58 7.04 -4.62
N TRP A 28 -5.94 6.61 -3.55
CA TRP A 28 -4.54 6.94 -3.26
C TRP A 28 -3.56 6.05 -4.01
N VAL A 29 -2.54 6.67 -4.59
CA VAL A 29 -1.42 6.00 -5.25
C VAL A 29 -0.12 6.42 -4.57
N LYS A 30 0.78 5.45 -4.37
CA LYS A 30 2.16 5.73 -3.94
C LYS A 30 2.97 6.32 -5.10
N GLU A 31 3.59 7.46 -4.89
CA GLU A 31 4.40 8.12 -5.90
C GLU A 31 5.73 7.37 -6.11
N SER A 32 6.13 7.19 -7.36
CA SER A 32 7.37 6.49 -7.74
C SER A 32 8.29 7.34 -8.61
N GLY A 33 7.80 8.44 -9.19
CA GLY A 33 8.60 9.31 -10.04
C GLY A 33 9.57 10.18 -9.23
N ALA A 34 10.87 10.13 -9.56
CA ALA A 34 11.91 10.88 -8.84
C ALA A 34 11.65 12.39 -8.76
N ARG A 35 11.08 12.99 -9.81
CA ARG A 35 10.69 14.42 -9.83
C ARG A 35 9.57 14.70 -8.82
N ASN A 36 8.56 13.85 -8.80
CA ASN A 36 7.38 14.03 -7.96
C ASN A 36 7.67 13.74 -6.48
N LEU A 37 8.55 12.77 -6.21
CA LEU A 37 9.01 12.42 -4.86
C LEU A 37 9.69 13.59 -4.14
N ARG A 38 10.11 14.65 -4.83
CA ARG A 38 10.57 15.88 -4.16
C ARG A 38 9.45 16.61 -3.43
N HIS A 39 8.21 16.43 -3.87
CA HIS A 39 7.06 17.24 -3.46
C HIS A 39 5.91 16.44 -2.85
N ARG A 40 5.84 15.12 -3.04
CA ARG A 40 4.79 14.27 -2.50
C ARG A 40 5.21 12.80 -2.46
N ASP A 41 4.64 12.04 -1.54
CA ASP A 41 4.87 10.61 -1.38
C ASP A 41 3.63 9.79 -1.79
N PHE A 42 2.44 10.38 -1.64
CA PHE A 42 1.17 9.82 -2.13
C PHE A 42 0.36 10.88 -2.86
N LEU A 43 -0.47 10.43 -3.79
CA LEU A 43 -1.37 11.28 -4.57
C LEU A 43 -2.74 10.61 -4.71
N ALA A 44 -3.79 11.35 -4.41
CA ALA A 44 -5.13 11.07 -4.91
C ALA A 44 -5.33 11.93 -6.17
N PRO A 45 -5.36 11.33 -7.39
CA PRO A 45 -5.39 12.10 -8.64
C PRO A 45 -6.65 12.96 -8.76
N ARG A 46 -6.51 14.14 -9.37
CA ARG A 46 -7.62 15.09 -9.58
C ARG A 46 -8.82 14.43 -10.27
N ALA A 47 -8.60 13.62 -11.30
CA ALA A 47 -9.68 12.93 -12.01
C ALA A 47 -10.46 11.97 -11.09
N ALA A 48 -9.74 11.24 -10.23
CA ALA A 48 -10.34 10.33 -9.26
C ALA A 48 -11.11 11.09 -8.17
N LEU A 49 -10.57 12.23 -7.71
CA LEU A 49 -11.23 13.12 -6.76
C LEU A 49 -12.48 13.79 -7.35
N SER A 50 -12.44 14.23 -8.62
CA SER A 50 -13.60 14.80 -9.31
C SER A 50 -14.74 13.80 -9.50
N ALA A 51 -14.41 12.52 -9.67
CA ALA A 51 -15.42 11.45 -9.70
C ALA A 51 -15.99 11.14 -8.30
N ALA A 52 -15.18 11.31 -7.25
CA ALA A 52 -15.57 10.99 -5.88
C ALA A 52 -16.26 12.15 -5.14
N PHE A 53 -15.90 13.40 -5.44
CA PHE A 53 -16.37 14.60 -4.76
C PHE A 53 -16.88 15.63 -5.78
N PRO A 54 -18.08 16.21 -5.56
CA PRO A 54 -18.60 17.27 -6.42
C PRO A 54 -17.59 18.41 -6.58
N GLY A 55 -17.32 18.81 -7.83
CA GLY A 55 -16.36 19.87 -8.15
C GLY A 55 -14.89 19.52 -7.88
N GLY A 56 -14.57 18.27 -7.51
CA GLY A 56 -13.21 17.84 -7.13
C GLY A 56 -12.67 18.49 -5.87
N GLN A 57 -13.55 19.09 -5.05
CA GLN A 57 -13.17 19.69 -3.77
C GLN A 57 -13.23 18.63 -2.68
N VAL A 58 -12.08 18.35 -2.06
CA VAL A 58 -12.02 17.43 -0.93
C VAL A 58 -12.44 18.20 0.33
N PRO A 59 -13.42 17.69 1.10
CA PRO A 59 -13.85 18.32 2.34
C PRO A 59 -12.70 18.53 3.34
N ALA A 60 -12.77 19.62 4.12
CA ALA A 60 -11.70 20.01 5.03
C ALA A 60 -11.47 18.99 6.17
N ASP A 61 -12.54 18.33 6.62
CA ASP A 61 -12.52 17.23 7.59
C ASP A 61 -11.75 16.01 7.06
N VAL A 62 -11.89 15.69 5.77
CA VAL A 62 -11.11 14.62 5.13
C VAL A 62 -9.62 14.97 5.10
N VAL A 63 -9.27 16.22 4.76
CA VAL A 63 -7.88 16.69 4.78
C VAL A 63 -7.30 16.66 6.20
N ALA A 64 -8.09 17.06 7.20
CA ALA A 64 -7.72 17.00 8.61
C ALA A 64 -7.52 15.55 9.07
N GLY A 65 -8.43 14.64 8.69
CA GLY A 65 -8.34 13.20 8.95
C GLY A 65 -7.08 12.58 8.37
N VAL A 66 -6.76 12.92 7.11
CA VAL A 66 -5.51 12.47 6.46
C VAL A 66 -4.27 12.98 7.20
N THR A 67 -4.28 14.24 7.63
CA THR A 67 -3.14 14.86 8.33
C THR A 67 -2.95 14.32 9.75
N SER A 68 -4.05 13.92 10.40
CA SER A 68 -4.06 13.32 11.73
C SER A 68 -3.83 11.80 11.74
N LEU A 69 -3.68 11.16 10.57
CA LEU A 69 -3.45 9.71 10.48
C LEU A 69 -2.28 9.25 11.33
N ARG A 70 -2.56 8.30 12.21
CA ARG A 70 -1.60 7.56 13.04
C ARG A 70 -2.04 6.09 13.09
N GLY A 71 -1.11 5.22 13.43
CA GLY A 71 -1.40 3.80 13.60
C GLY A 71 -0.17 2.93 13.36
N PRO A 72 -0.24 1.66 13.76
CA PRO A 72 0.84 0.69 13.53
C PRO A 72 1.10 0.56 12.03
N GLY A 73 2.36 0.69 11.64
CA GLY A 73 2.79 0.60 10.23
C GLY A 73 2.36 1.77 9.33
N VAL A 74 1.60 2.74 9.81
CA VAL A 74 1.24 3.94 9.03
C VAL A 74 2.44 4.89 9.02
N LEU A 75 2.82 5.33 7.82
CA LEU A 75 3.88 6.32 7.65
C LEU A 75 3.49 7.65 8.30
N PRO A 76 4.40 8.31 9.05
CA PRO A 76 4.10 9.55 9.73
C PRO A 76 3.81 10.66 8.71
N VAL A 77 2.58 11.17 8.70
CA VAL A 77 2.16 12.22 7.77
C VAL A 77 2.76 13.57 8.21
N ARG A 78 3.43 14.26 7.27
CA ARG A 78 3.91 15.63 7.45
C ARG A 78 2.81 16.63 7.15
N GLY A 79 2.07 16.41 6.07
CA GLY A 79 1.00 17.28 5.63
C GLY A 79 0.27 16.73 4.42
N CYS A 80 -0.89 17.33 4.16
CA CYS A 80 -1.79 17.03 3.06
C CYS A 80 -2.22 18.34 2.41
N GLY A 81 -2.24 18.41 1.09
CA GLY A 81 -2.57 19.65 0.39
C GLY A 81 -3.04 19.46 -1.04
N HIS A 82 -3.86 20.39 -1.50
CA HIS A 82 -4.33 20.42 -2.89
C HIS A 82 -3.21 20.90 -3.81
N THR A 83 -3.10 20.24 -4.95
CA THR A 83 -2.17 20.57 -6.03
C THR A 83 -2.91 20.50 -7.37
N PRO A 84 -2.35 21.02 -8.47
CA PRO A 84 -2.95 20.85 -9.79
C PRO A 84 -3.18 19.37 -10.18
N ALA A 85 -2.33 18.46 -9.67
CA ALA A 85 -2.43 17.02 -9.93
C ALA A 85 -3.49 16.29 -9.09
N GLY A 86 -4.03 16.94 -8.04
CA GLY A 86 -4.94 16.33 -7.06
C GLY A 86 -4.50 16.60 -5.62
N LEU A 87 -4.92 15.74 -4.69
CA LEU A 87 -4.58 15.86 -3.27
C LEU A 87 -3.29 15.09 -2.98
N ALA A 88 -2.27 15.80 -2.51
CA ALA A 88 -0.94 15.26 -2.28
C ALA A 88 -0.66 15.12 -0.78
N VAL A 89 0.00 14.03 -0.40
CA VAL A 89 0.49 13.79 0.96
C VAL A 89 1.99 13.71 0.95
N GLN A 90 2.61 14.38 1.93
CA GLN A 90 4.02 14.22 2.26
C GLN A 90 4.15 13.47 3.57
N VAL A 91 5.13 12.56 3.64
CA VAL A 91 5.51 11.88 4.87
C VAL A 91 6.70 12.58 5.53
N ARG A 92 6.82 12.44 6.85
CA ARG A 92 8.01 12.83 7.62
C ARG A 92 9.10 11.79 7.36
N ARG A 93 9.77 11.90 6.20
CA ARG A 93 10.76 10.91 5.75
C ARG A 93 11.84 10.58 6.77
N PRO A 94 12.44 11.54 7.51
CA PRO A 94 13.44 11.21 8.52
C PRO A 94 12.89 10.29 9.62
N GLU A 95 11.66 10.54 10.09
CA GLU A 95 10.98 9.74 11.10
C GLU A 95 10.60 8.35 10.56
N ALA A 96 10.06 8.30 9.34
CA ALA A 96 9.76 7.05 8.64
C ALA A 96 11.01 6.18 8.46
N PHE A 97 12.14 6.79 8.08
CA PHE A 97 13.40 6.08 7.86
C PHE A 97 13.99 5.57 9.17
N ARG A 98 13.93 6.37 10.26
CA ARG A 98 14.34 5.92 11.60
C ARG A 98 13.54 4.71 12.07
N ARG A 99 12.22 4.70 11.88
CA ARG A 99 11.37 3.54 12.22
C ARG A 99 11.66 2.32 11.33
N LEU A 100 11.96 2.53 10.05
CA LEU A 100 12.29 1.45 9.11
C LEU A 100 13.61 0.78 9.46
N LEU A 101 14.63 1.58 9.76
CA LEU A 101 15.97 1.13 10.15
C LEU A 101 16.08 0.70 11.62
N GLY A 102 15.08 1.04 12.43
CA GLY A 102 15.02 0.63 13.82
C GLY A 102 14.97 -0.90 13.97
N PRO A 103 15.21 -1.39 15.21
CA PRO A 103 15.07 -2.80 15.51
C PRO A 103 13.70 -3.29 15.04
N PRO A 104 13.61 -4.52 14.48
CA PRO A 104 12.34 -5.05 14.03
C PRO A 104 11.34 -5.02 15.19
N PRO A 105 10.05 -4.74 14.94
CA PRO A 105 9.04 -4.87 15.97
C PRO A 105 9.14 -6.28 16.56
N GLY A 106 8.90 -6.39 17.87
CA GLY A 106 8.87 -7.69 18.55
C GLY A 106 7.93 -8.65 17.80
N PRO A 107 8.13 -9.97 17.95
CA PRO A 107 7.36 -10.96 17.20
C PRO A 107 5.87 -10.68 17.34
N ALA A 108 5.24 -10.31 16.22
CA ALA A 108 3.79 -10.21 16.18
C ALA A 108 3.24 -11.61 16.46
N PRO A 109 2.14 -11.74 17.23
CA PRO A 109 1.44 -13.01 17.29
C PRO A 109 1.14 -13.43 15.85
N ALA A 110 1.57 -14.64 15.47
CA ALA A 110 1.33 -15.16 14.14
C ALA A 110 -0.16 -14.98 13.85
N PRO A 111 -0.54 -14.38 12.70
CA PRO A 111 -1.94 -14.34 12.33
C PRO A 111 -2.46 -15.77 12.43
N ALA A 112 -3.59 -15.97 13.11
CA ALA A 112 -4.23 -17.27 13.14
C ALA A 112 -4.39 -17.70 11.69
N ALA A 113 -3.61 -18.69 11.25
CA ALA A 113 -3.64 -19.17 9.88
C ALA A 113 -5.10 -19.51 9.60
N GLN A 114 -5.75 -18.73 8.73
CA GLN A 114 -7.06 -19.11 8.23
C GLN A 114 -6.76 -20.26 7.26
N GLY A 115 -6.55 -21.45 7.82
CA GLY A 115 -6.09 -22.62 7.11
C GLY A 115 -6.94 -22.85 5.88
N GLY A 116 -6.33 -22.67 4.71
CA GLY A 116 -6.98 -22.82 3.42
C GLY A 116 -6.02 -23.47 2.44
N VAL A 117 -6.52 -24.42 1.67
CA VAL A 117 -5.73 -25.02 0.58
C VAL A 117 -5.91 -24.14 -0.66
N VAL A 118 -4.84 -23.47 -1.10
CA VAL A 118 -4.84 -22.71 -2.35
C VAL A 118 -4.22 -23.54 -3.47
N VAL A 119 -4.98 -23.75 -4.56
CA VAL A 119 -4.51 -24.44 -5.77
C VAL A 119 -4.17 -23.40 -6.84
N LEU A 120 -2.88 -23.29 -7.17
CA LEU A 120 -2.41 -22.45 -8.26
C LEU A 120 -2.36 -23.24 -9.57
N HIS A 121 -3.25 -22.90 -10.51
CA HIS A 121 -3.24 -23.49 -11.83
C HIS A 121 -2.19 -22.83 -12.73
N CYS A 122 -1.14 -23.57 -13.08
CA CYS A 122 -0.15 -23.17 -14.08
C CYS A 122 -0.27 -24.07 -15.33
N PRO A 123 -0.88 -23.60 -16.43
CA PRO A 123 -1.05 -24.40 -17.65
C PRO A 123 0.28 -24.87 -18.25
N ALA A 124 1.35 -24.11 -18.04
CA ALA A 124 2.70 -24.44 -18.51
C ALA A 124 3.31 -25.70 -17.87
N LEU A 125 2.78 -26.14 -16.71
CA LEU A 125 3.19 -27.36 -16.02
C LEU A 125 2.27 -28.56 -16.35
N ARG A 126 1.29 -28.41 -17.24
CA ARG A 126 0.39 -29.50 -17.61
C ARG A 126 1.10 -30.46 -18.57
N GLY A 127 1.49 -31.62 -18.04
CA GLY A 127 1.96 -32.77 -18.81
C GLY A 127 3.47 -32.79 -19.09
N PRO A 128 3.97 -33.89 -19.68
CA PRO A 128 5.40 -34.18 -19.80
C PRO A 128 6.11 -33.43 -20.95
N ALA A 129 5.51 -32.36 -21.48
CA ALA A 129 6.05 -31.67 -22.64
C ALA A 129 7.26 -30.79 -22.26
N ALA A 130 8.28 -30.77 -23.13
CA ALA A 130 9.43 -29.90 -22.96
C ALA A 130 9.01 -28.42 -22.82
N LEU A 131 9.55 -27.76 -21.79
CA LEU A 131 9.30 -26.35 -21.55
C LEU A 131 9.83 -25.50 -22.71
N ARG A 132 9.03 -24.52 -23.13
CA ARG A 132 9.40 -23.56 -24.18
C ARG A 132 9.48 -22.17 -23.58
N LEU A 133 10.19 -21.25 -24.25
CA LEU A 133 10.37 -19.88 -23.75
C LEU A 133 9.04 -19.16 -23.42
N ARG A 134 7.98 -19.41 -24.20
CA ARG A 134 6.63 -18.89 -23.93
C ARG A 134 6.03 -19.34 -22.59
N HIS A 135 6.52 -20.43 -22.00
CA HIS A 135 6.09 -20.96 -20.71
C HIS A 135 6.83 -20.31 -19.52
N LEU A 136 7.92 -19.58 -19.77
CA LEU A 136 8.75 -19.01 -18.70
C LEU A 136 7.96 -18.00 -17.84
N ARG A 137 7.24 -17.08 -18.46
CA ARG A 137 6.44 -16.07 -17.74
C ARG A 137 5.37 -16.70 -16.83
N PRO A 138 4.48 -17.59 -17.30
CA PRO A 138 3.48 -18.19 -16.41
C PRO A 138 4.09 -19.08 -15.32
N LEU A 139 5.26 -19.69 -15.56
CA LEU A 139 5.99 -20.44 -14.53
C LEU A 139 6.50 -19.53 -13.41
N LEU A 140 7.24 -18.48 -13.76
CA LEU A 140 7.81 -17.55 -12.79
C LEU A 140 6.73 -16.86 -11.94
N LEU A 141 5.61 -16.50 -12.56
CA LEU A 141 4.48 -15.91 -11.84
C LEU A 141 3.83 -16.92 -10.88
N ALA A 142 3.61 -18.15 -11.32
CA ALA A 142 3.01 -19.19 -10.47
C ALA A 142 3.92 -19.54 -9.29
N ASP A 143 5.23 -19.68 -9.51
CA ASP A 143 6.21 -19.95 -8.45
C ASP A 143 6.29 -18.82 -7.43
N HIS A 144 6.40 -17.56 -7.90
CA HIS A 144 6.44 -16.40 -7.01
C HIS A 144 5.17 -16.26 -6.18
N LEU A 145 3.99 -16.47 -6.78
CA LEU A 145 2.71 -16.46 -6.06
C LEU A 145 2.63 -17.60 -5.03
N ALA A 146 3.12 -18.80 -5.37
CA ALA A 146 3.17 -19.92 -4.43
C ALA A 146 4.03 -19.61 -3.21
N GLN A 147 5.19 -18.98 -3.41
CA GLN A 147 6.06 -18.54 -2.33
C GLN A 147 5.38 -17.50 -1.44
N LEU A 148 4.77 -16.48 -2.04
CA LEU A 148 4.04 -15.44 -1.31
C LEU A 148 2.90 -16.02 -0.47
N LEU A 149 2.09 -16.92 -1.03
CA LEU A 149 0.99 -17.56 -0.30
C LEU A 149 1.52 -18.38 0.89
N ARG A 150 2.57 -19.19 0.69
CA ARG A 150 3.18 -19.96 1.79
C ARG A 150 3.71 -19.08 2.93
N THR A 151 4.20 -17.88 2.61
CA THR A 151 4.65 -16.93 3.65
C THR A 151 3.50 -16.28 4.43
N GLN A 152 2.27 -16.35 3.89
CA GLN A 152 1.08 -15.75 4.49
C GLN A 152 0.25 -16.75 5.33
N GLY A 153 0.56 -18.05 5.24
CA GLY A 153 -0.14 -19.14 5.94
C GLY A 153 -1.22 -19.77 5.09
#